data_AF-A0A8D0DUW5-F1
#
_entry.id   AF-A0A8D0DUW5-F1
#
_cell.length_a   1.000
_cell.length_b   1.000
_cell.length_c   1.000
_cell.angle_alpha   90.00
_cell.angle_beta   90.00
_cell.angle_gamma   90.00
#
_symmetry.space_group_name_H-M   'P 1'
#
loop_
_entity.id
_entity.type
_entity.pdbx_description
1 polymer ?
#
loop_
_entity_poly.entity_id
_entity_poly.type
_entity_poly.pdbx_seq_one_letter_code
_entity_poly.pdbx_strand_id
1 'polypeptide(L)'
;MCAAAVTGPLSLTVVAEIQAVESKVDSYAAQLMTLEGRMGMAETKLDGCEKTAVEFGNQLESKWAALGTLIQEYGQLQRRLENMENLLKNRNFWILRFPPGARGDVPKQEWKSLDDERKDLYRHIMKCNYKAVVALDAAVSKPDLLTRIDSGDAVDPGSGKQKESSKASALGD
;
A
#
# COMPACT_ATOMS: atom_id res chain seq x y z
N MET A 1 -73.67 -62.43 -25.77
CA MET A 1 -73.35 -62.02 -24.38
C MET A 1 -72.37 -63.06 -23.86
N CYS A 2 -71.14 -62.78 -23.46
CA CYS A 2 -70.61 -61.67 -22.68
C CYS A 2 -69.12 -61.43 -23.02
N ALA A 3 -68.69 -60.18 -23.09
CA ALA A 3 -67.28 -59.81 -23.04
C ALA A 3 -66.90 -59.64 -21.56
N ALA A 4 -66.11 -60.57 -21.03
CA ALA A 4 -65.63 -60.50 -19.64
C ALA A 4 -64.48 -59.50 -19.55
N ALA A 5 -64.67 -58.45 -18.76
CA ALA A 5 -63.67 -57.45 -18.45
C ALA A 5 -62.57 -58.04 -17.55
N VAL A 6 -61.52 -58.57 -18.16
CA VAL A 6 -60.24 -58.85 -17.49
C VAL A 6 -59.36 -57.61 -17.61
N THR A 7 -59.70 -56.55 -16.89
CA THR A 7 -58.90 -55.30 -16.89
C THR A 7 -58.67 -54.69 -15.50
N GLY A 8 -59.32 -55.19 -14.44
CA GLY A 8 -59.23 -54.60 -13.10
C GLY A 8 -57.91 -54.79 -12.34
N PRO A 9 -57.30 -56.00 -12.28
CA PRO A 9 -56.15 -56.25 -11.39
C PRO A 9 -54.85 -55.62 -11.88
N LEU A 10 -54.55 -55.74 -13.17
CA LEU A 10 -53.34 -55.17 -13.77
C LEU A 10 -53.38 -53.63 -13.74
N SER A 11 -54.56 -53.03 -13.92
CA SER A 11 -54.73 -51.58 -13.89
C SER A 11 -54.47 -51.01 -12.48
N LEU A 12 -54.82 -51.73 -11.42
CA LEU A 12 -54.64 -51.26 -10.04
C LEU A 12 -53.17 -51.32 -9.60
N THR A 13 -52.44 -52.37 -10.02
CA THR A 13 -50.99 -52.50 -9.77
C THR A 13 -50.21 -51.38 -10.45
N VAL A 14 -50.51 -51.08 -11.71
CA VAL A 14 -49.84 -50.00 -12.47
C VAL A 14 -50.08 -48.64 -11.79
N VAL A 15 -51.30 -48.37 -11.32
CA VAL A 15 -51.61 -47.13 -10.58
C VAL A 15 -50.82 -47.04 -9.27
N ALA A 16 -50.68 -48.13 -8.53
CA ALA A 16 -49.88 -48.15 -7.30
C ALA A 16 -48.39 -47.86 -7.57
N GLU A 17 -47.84 -48.39 -8.66
CA GLU A 17 -46.46 -48.10 -9.06
C GLU A 17 -46.27 -46.65 -9.50
N ILE A 18 -47.23 -46.09 -10.26
CA ILE A 18 -47.22 -44.66 -10.64
C ILE A 18 -47.25 -43.79 -9.38
N GLN A 19 -48.14 -44.09 -8.43
CA GLN A 19 -48.23 -43.34 -7.18
C GLN A 19 -46.93 -43.41 -6.36
N ALA A 20 -46.27 -44.58 -6.36
CA ALA A 20 -44.98 -44.74 -5.71
C ALA A 20 -43.89 -43.90 -6.39
N VAL A 21 -43.90 -43.80 -7.72
CA VAL A 21 -42.99 -42.94 -8.48
C VAL A 21 -43.27 -41.46 -8.19
N GLU A 22 -44.52 -41.02 -8.21
CA GLU A 22 -44.92 -39.65 -7.87
C GLU A 22 -44.40 -39.25 -6.47
N SER A 23 -44.61 -40.10 -5.46
CA SER A 23 -44.12 -39.84 -4.10
C SER A 23 -42.60 -39.70 -4.02
N LYS A 24 -41.85 -40.43 -4.87
CA LYS A 24 -40.39 -40.30 -4.96
C LYS A 24 -39.98 -39.01 -5.65
N VAL A 25 -40.67 -38.63 -6.73
CA VAL A 25 -40.43 -37.35 -7.42
C VAL A 25 -40.62 -36.18 -6.46
N ASP A 26 -41.70 -36.18 -5.67
CA ASP A 26 -41.94 -35.15 -4.66
C ASP A 26 -40.83 -35.12 -3.60
N SER A 27 -40.37 -36.30 -3.16
CA SER A 27 -39.25 -36.40 -2.21
C SER A 27 -37.94 -35.83 -2.79
N TYR A 28 -37.66 -36.10 -4.06
CA TYR A 28 -36.47 -35.59 -4.74
C TYR A 28 -36.57 -34.09 -4.98
N ALA A 29 -37.75 -33.56 -5.32
CA ALA A 29 -37.97 -32.12 -5.44
C ALA A 29 -37.70 -31.40 -4.11
N ALA A 30 -38.20 -31.92 -2.99
CA ALA A 30 -37.92 -31.35 -1.66
C ALA A 30 -36.43 -31.40 -1.29
N GLN A 31 -35.74 -32.49 -1.64
CA GLN A 31 -34.29 -32.60 -1.45
C GLN A 31 -33.52 -31.60 -2.32
N LEU A 32 -33.93 -31.40 -3.58
CA LEU A 32 -33.30 -30.48 -4.51
C LEU A 32 -33.40 -29.04 -3.99
N MET A 33 -34.60 -28.61 -3.56
CA MET A 33 -34.82 -27.28 -2.98
C MET A 33 -33.94 -27.04 -1.73
N THR A 34 -33.77 -28.07 -0.90
CA THR A 34 -32.91 -28.00 0.29
C THR A 34 -31.43 -27.85 -0.10
N LEU A 35 -30.98 -28.58 -1.12
CA LEU A 35 -29.61 -28.49 -1.63
C LEU A 35 -29.33 -27.15 -2.30
N GLU A 36 -30.26 -26.63 -3.08
CA GLU A 36 -30.16 -25.31 -3.73
C GLU A 36 -30.02 -24.20 -2.68
N GLY A 37 -30.82 -24.23 -1.60
CA GLY A 37 -30.70 -23.26 -0.50
C GLY A 37 -29.34 -23.35 0.21
N ARG A 38 -28.83 -24.57 0.44
CA ARG A 38 -27.50 -24.78 1.02
C ARG A 38 -26.38 -24.32 0.09
N MET A 39 -26.52 -24.56 -1.21
CA MET A 39 -25.57 -24.13 -2.23
C MET A 39 -25.49 -22.61 -2.30
N GLY A 40 -26.62 -21.90 -2.35
CA GLY A 40 -26.62 -20.44 -2.32
C GLY A 40 -26.00 -19.86 -1.04
N MET A 41 -26.21 -20.50 0.12
CA MET A 41 -25.52 -20.12 1.35
C MET A 41 -24.00 -20.37 1.28
N ALA A 42 -23.57 -21.45 0.62
CA ALA A 42 -22.14 -21.71 0.41
C ALA A 42 -21.51 -20.69 -0.56
N GLU A 43 -22.22 -20.30 -1.62
CA GLU A 43 -21.79 -19.27 -2.57
C GLU A 43 -21.61 -17.91 -1.90
N THR A 44 -22.56 -17.47 -1.07
CA THR A 44 -22.42 -16.21 -0.32
C THR A 44 -21.24 -16.22 0.66
N LYS A 45 -20.94 -17.36 1.28
CA LYS A 45 -19.73 -17.53 2.10
C LYS A 45 -18.46 -17.49 1.26
N LEU A 46 -18.48 -18.11 0.08
CA LEU A 46 -17.34 -18.10 -0.85
C LEU A 46 -17.02 -16.70 -1.33
N ASP A 47 -18.02 -15.91 -1.72
CA ASP A 47 -17.88 -14.49 -2.07
C ASP A 47 -17.29 -13.67 -0.90
N GLY A 48 -17.74 -13.94 0.33
CA GLY A 48 -17.14 -13.34 1.53
C GLY A 48 -15.66 -13.68 1.69
N CYS A 49 -15.28 -14.95 1.51
CA CYS A 49 -13.89 -15.38 1.54
C CYS A 49 -13.06 -14.71 0.44
N GLU A 50 -13.57 -14.63 -0.79
CA GLU A 50 -12.91 -13.97 -1.92
C GLU A 50 -12.61 -12.50 -1.61
N LYS A 51 -13.59 -11.76 -1.09
CA LYS A 51 -13.41 -10.36 -0.65
C LYS A 51 -12.31 -10.22 0.38
N THR A 52 -12.29 -11.08 1.40
CA THR A 52 -11.23 -11.04 2.42
C THR A 52 -9.86 -11.38 1.85
N ALA A 53 -9.78 -12.32 0.91
CA ALA A 53 -8.53 -12.67 0.24
C ALA A 53 -7.97 -11.51 -0.60
N VAL A 54 -8.84 -10.79 -1.30
CA VAL A 54 -8.46 -9.58 -2.05
C VAL A 54 -7.95 -8.49 -1.11
N GLU A 55 -8.61 -8.25 0.01
CA GLU A 55 -8.17 -7.27 1.02
C GLU A 55 -6.79 -7.61 1.60
N PHE A 56 -6.54 -8.89 1.92
CA PHE A 56 -5.21 -9.32 2.33
C PHE A 56 -4.15 -9.12 1.23
N GLY A 57 -4.52 -9.37 -0.04
CA GLY A 57 -3.67 -9.09 -1.19
C GLY A 57 -3.25 -7.62 -1.24
N ASN A 58 -4.22 -6.71 -1.14
CA ASN A 58 -3.97 -5.26 -1.15
C ASN A 58 -3.07 -4.82 0.02
N GLN A 59 -3.30 -5.35 1.22
CA GLN A 59 -2.45 -5.04 2.38
C GLN A 59 -1.01 -5.52 2.20
N LEU A 60 -0.84 -6.72 1.65
CA LEU A 60 0.49 -7.25 1.37
C LEU A 60 1.18 -6.40 0.31
N GLU A 61 0.51 -6.07 -0.79
CA GLU A 61 1.09 -5.25 -1.85
C GLU A 61 1.52 -3.86 -1.35
N SER A 62 0.70 -3.22 -0.50
CA SER A 62 1.07 -1.96 0.16
C SER A 62 2.32 -2.11 1.05
N LYS A 63 2.42 -3.18 1.85
CA LYS A 63 3.61 -3.46 2.68
C LYS A 63 4.84 -3.75 1.83
N TRP A 64 4.69 -4.51 0.74
CA TRP A 64 5.77 -4.79 -0.21
C TRP A 64 6.28 -3.52 -0.88
N ALA A 65 5.39 -2.61 -1.27
CA ALA A 65 5.77 -1.32 -1.83
C ALA A 65 6.59 -0.48 -0.82
N ALA A 66 6.15 -0.41 0.44
CA ALA A 66 6.87 0.30 1.49
C ALA A 66 8.27 -0.29 1.76
N LEU A 67 8.40 -1.62 1.80
CA LEU A 67 9.69 -2.30 1.91
C LEU A 67 10.59 -2.00 0.71
N GLY A 68 10.03 -1.94 -0.50
CA GLY A 68 10.75 -1.52 -1.71
C GLY A 68 11.36 -0.12 -1.58
N THR A 69 10.59 0.85 -1.08
CA THR A 69 11.09 2.20 -0.81
C THR A 69 12.21 2.21 0.23
N LEU A 70 12.05 1.46 1.33
CA LEU A 70 13.05 1.39 2.40
C LEU A 70 14.39 0.82 1.90
N ILE A 71 14.36 -0.21 1.05
CA ILE A 71 15.56 -0.78 0.44
C ILE A 71 16.26 0.27 -0.44
N GLN A 72 15.49 1.04 -1.22
CA GLN A 72 16.04 2.11 -2.05
C GLN A 72 16.70 3.20 -1.19
N GLU A 73 16.06 3.63 -0.10
CA GLU A 73 16.62 4.61 0.85
C GLU A 73 17.90 4.10 1.51
N TYR A 74 17.92 2.84 1.93
CA TYR A 74 19.10 2.21 2.50
C TYR A 74 20.28 2.21 1.50
N GLY A 75 20.02 1.91 0.22
CA GLY A 75 21.02 1.99 -0.83
C GLY A 75 21.59 3.41 -1.04
N GLN A 76 20.73 4.44 -0.94
CA GLN A 76 21.19 5.84 -1.00
C GLN A 76 22.05 6.20 0.23
N LEU A 77 21.64 5.78 1.43
CA LEU A 77 22.38 6.02 2.66
C LEU A 77 23.76 5.35 2.61
N GLN A 78 23.82 4.11 2.13
CA GLN A 78 25.06 3.36 1.97
C GLN A 78 26.03 4.08 1.02
N ARG A 79 25.56 4.59 -0.12
CA ARG A 79 26.39 5.38 -1.06
C ARG A 79 26.89 6.68 -0.44
N ARG A 80 26.07 7.34 0.38
CA ARG A 80 26.48 8.55 1.11
C ARG A 80 27.55 8.26 2.15
N LEU A 81 27.45 7.14 2.86
CA LEU A 81 28.47 6.68 3.79
C LEU A 81 29.78 6.35 3.09
N GLU A 82 29.72 5.65 1.97
CA GLU A 82 30.90 5.35 1.14
C GLU A 82 31.58 6.64 0.64
N ASN A 83 30.78 7.63 0.20
CA ASN A 83 31.30 8.94 -0.17
C ASN A 83 31.99 9.65 1.00
N MET A 84 31.42 9.61 2.20
CA MET A 84 32.05 10.17 3.40
C MET A 84 33.35 9.44 3.75
N GLU A 85 33.35 8.11 3.70
CA GLU A 85 34.54 7.31 3.95
C GLU A 85 35.68 7.66 2.98
N ASN A 86 35.35 7.83 1.69
CA ASN A 86 36.30 8.25 0.67
C ASN A 86 36.88 9.66 0.95
N LEU A 87 36.04 10.61 1.42
CA LEU A 87 36.50 11.95 1.81
C LEU A 87 37.47 11.89 3.00
N LEU A 88 37.18 11.04 4.00
CA LEU A 88 38.05 10.85 5.17
C LEU A 88 39.36 10.16 4.77
N LYS A 89 39.30 9.10 3.95
CA LYS A 89 40.49 8.37 3.44
C LYS A 89 41.42 9.28 2.64
N ASN A 90 40.87 10.14 1.78
CA ASN A 90 41.65 11.04 0.91
C ASN A 90 42.11 12.32 1.64
N ARG A 91 41.99 12.38 2.96
CA ARG A 91 42.28 13.55 3.79
C ARG A 91 41.64 14.86 3.29
N ASN A 92 40.50 14.78 2.61
CA ASN A 92 39.68 15.92 2.17
C ASN A 92 38.85 16.48 3.35
N PHE A 93 39.44 16.49 4.55
CA PHE A 93 38.83 16.97 5.79
C PHE A 93 38.58 18.48 5.77
N TRP A 94 39.20 19.23 4.85
CA TRP A 94 38.99 20.66 4.68
C TRP A 94 37.52 21.02 4.43
N ILE A 95 36.73 20.11 3.83
CA ILE A 95 35.28 20.27 3.62
C ILE A 95 34.50 20.09 4.95
N LEU A 96 35.03 19.32 5.90
CA LEU A 96 34.45 19.07 7.22
C LEU A 96 35.03 19.97 8.33
N ARG A 97 36.01 20.83 8.00
CA ARG A 97 36.79 21.58 8.99
C ARG A 97 35.98 22.75 9.54
N PHE A 98 35.69 22.75 10.83
CA PHE A 98 35.11 23.91 11.52
C PHE A 98 36.03 25.13 11.45
N PRO A 99 35.47 26.37 11.39
CA PRO A 99 36.27 27.57 11.58
C PRO A 99 37.12 27.45 12.85
N PRO A 100 38.39 27.89 12.83
CA PRO A 100 39.21 27.89 14.02
C PRO A 100 38.59 28.85 15.05
N GLY A 101 37.86 28.28 16.02
CA GLY A 101 37.14 29.05 17.04
C GLY A 101 36.13 28.22 17.84
N ALA A 102 36.61 27.21 18.59
CA ALA A 102 36.03 26.78 19.89
C ALA A 102 36.78 25.60 20.52
N ARG A 103 37.36 24.69 19.73
CA ARG A 103 38.30 23.62 20.17
C ARG A 103 38.74 22.79 18.95
N GLY A 104 40.03 22.78 18.62
CA GLY A 104 40.60 21.97 17.52
C GLY A 104 41.71 22.70 16.78
N ASP A 105 42.95 22.30 17.07
CA ASP A 105 44.19 23.00 16.74
C ASP A 105 44.47 23.17 15.23
N VAL A 106 44.54 24.43 14.81
CA VAL A 106 45.21 24.92 13.59
C VAL A 106 45.99 26.18 14.01
N PRO A 107 47.19 26.45 13.49
CA PRO A 107 47.94 27.64 13.88
C PRO A 107 47.10 28.90 13.62
N LYS A 108 46.74 29.62 14.69
CA LYS A 108 45.97 30.90 14.65
C LYS A 108 46.60 31.97 13.74
N GLN A 109 47.83 31.75 13.30
CA GLN A 109 48.64 32.67 12.50
C GLN A 109 48.23 32.69 11.03
N GLU A 110 47.93 31.54 10.42
CA GLU A 110 47.54 31.46 9.00
C GLU A 110 46.13 32.01 8.75
N TRP A 111 45.23 31.87 9.72
CA TRP A 111 43.88 32.44 9.64
C TRP A 111 43.87 33.96 9.73
N LYS A 112 44.76 34.55 10.55
CA LYS A 112 44.90 36.01 10.66
C LYS A 112 45.47 36.63 9.39
N SER A 113 46.34 35.91 8.66
CA SER A 113 46.92 36.36 7.39
C SER A 113 46.05 36.14 6.16
N LEU A 114 44.91 35.44 6.28
CA LEU A 114 43.96 35.30 5.17
C LEU A 114 43.24 36.63 4.91
N ASP A 115 43.06 36.97 3.64
CA ASP A 115 42.29 38.14 3.26
C ASP A 115 40.79 37.96 3.55
N ASP A 116 40.06 39.06 3.76
CA ASP A 116 38.71 39.02 4.30
C ASP A 116 37.71 38.34 3.37
N GLU A 117 37.89 38.46 2.05
CA GLU A 117 37.08 37.74 1.05
C GLU A 117 37.24 36.21 1.15
N ARG A 118 38.45 35.72 1.43
CA ARG A 118 38.72 34.28 1.61
C ARG A 118 38.10 33.76 2.90
N LYS A 119 38.14 34.58 3.96
CA LYS A 119 37.47 34.27 5.22
C LYS A 119 35.95 34.25 5.06
N ASP A 120 35.38 35.16 4.26
CA ASP A 120 33.94 35.20 3.98
C ASP A 120 33.46 34.00 3.18
N LEU A 121 34.18 33.60 2.13
CA LEU A 121 33.86 32.41 1.37
C LEU A 121 33.91 31.15 2.27
N TYR A 122 34.92 31.07 3.13
CA TYR A 122 35.03 29.97 4.09
C TYR A 122 33.88 29.97 5.12
N ARG A 123 33.51 31.14 5.67
CA ARG A 123 32.32 31.28 6.54
C ARG A 123 31.05 30.83 5.83
N HIS A 124 30.89 31.19 4.56
CA HIS A 124 29.72 30.84 3.77
C HIS A 124 29.64 29.33 3.53
N ILE A 125 30.71 28.71 3.05
CA ILE A 125 30.78 27.25 2.81
C ILE A 125 30.51 26.49 4.11
N MET A 126 31.10 26.91 5.23
CA MET A 126 30.86 26.25 6.52
C MET A 126 29.44 26.40 7.03
N LYS A 127 28.81 27.56 6.81
CA LYS A 127 27.39 27.75 7.13
C LYS A 127 26.49 26.83 6.29
N CYS A 128 26.83 26.63 5.01
CA CYS A 128 26.10 25.72 4.13
C CYS A 128 26.30 24.25 4.53
N ASN A 129 27.53 23.85 4.86
CA ASN A 129 27.83 22.49 5.30
C ASN A 129 27.15 22.16 6.64
N TYR A 130 27.16 23.09 7.60
CA TYR A 130 26.44 22.92 8.86
C TYR A 130 24.94 22.73 8.63
N LYS A 131 24.32 23.57 7.78
CA LYS A 131 22.91 23.42 7.41
C LYS A 131 22.62 22.06 6.78
N ALA A 132 23.50 21.56 5.92
CA ALA A 132 23.35 20.25 5.29
C ALA A 132 23.44 19.10 6.31
N VAL A 133 24.37 19.20 7.28
CA VAL A 133 24.52 18.20 8.35
C VAL A 133 23.33 18.24 9.32
N VAL A 134 22.82 19.42 9.67
CA VAL A 134 21.62 19.56 10.52
C VAL A 134 20.37 19.06 9.79
N ALA A 135 20.22 19.35 8.50
CA ALA A 135 19.13 18.81 7.70
C ALA A 135 19.19 17.29 7.58
N LEU A 136 20.40 16.73 7.53
CA LEU A 136 20.62 15.30 7.56
C LEU A 136 20.22 14.68 8.91
N ASP A 137 20.62 15.29 10.02
CA ASP A 137 20.25 14.85 11.37
C ASP A 137 18.73 14.90 11.58
N ALA A 138 18.06 15.92 11.05
CA ALA A 138 16.60 16.01 11.05
C ALA A 138 15.94 14.90 10.23
N ALA A 139 16.46 14.61 9.02
CA ALA A 139 15.94 13.56 8.14
C ALA A 139 16.19 12.14 8.70
N VAL A 140 17.27 11.94 9.47
CA VAL A 140 17.61 10.66 10.11
C VAL A 140 16.85 10.46 11.42
N SER A 141 16.65 11.53 12.22
CA SER A 141 15.96 11.46 13.52
C SER A 141 14.44 11.33 13.39
N LYS A 142 13.86 11.77 12.27
CA LYS A 142 12.45 11.59 11.91
C LYS A 142 12.33 11.32 10.41
N PRO A 143 12.41 10.06 9.96
CA PRO A 143 12.01 9.75 8.60
C PRO A 143 10.52 10.13 8.45
N ASP A 144 10.15 10.73 7.31
CA ASP A 144 8.78 11.23 7.04
C ASP A 144 7.69 10.16 7.18
N LEU A 145 8.08 8.89 7.22
CA LEU A 145 7.20 7.75 7.51
C LEU A 145 6.86 7.64 9.02
N LEU A 146 7.80 7.95 9.93
CA LEU A 146 7.55 7.92 11.38
C LEU A 146 6.60 9.05 11.80
N THR A 147 6.69 10.23 11.19
CA THR A 147 5.76 11.34 11.45
C THR A 147 4.34 11.06 10.94
N ARG A 148 4.20 10.32 9.84
CA ARG A 148 2.89 9.90 9.30
C ARG A 148 2.22 8.80 10.11
N ILE A 149 3.00 7.95 10.79
CA ILE A 149 2.51 6.92 11.70
C ILE A 149 2.11 7.52 13.07
N ASP A 150 2.88 8.48 13.58
CA ASP A 150 2.62 9.13 14.87
C ASP A 150 1.44 10.14 14.83
N SER A 151 1.15 10.71 13.65
CA SER A 151 0.07 11.71 13.48
C SER A 151 -1.33 11.11 13.36
N GLY A 152 -1.49 9.79 13.30
CA GLY A 152 -2.80 9.15 13.35
C GLY A 152 -3.78 9.60 12.26
N ASP A 153 -3.31 9.81 11.02
CA ASP A 153 -4.21 10.09 9.90
C ASP A 153 -5.02 8.84 9.54
N ALA A 154 -6.13 8.68 10.24
CA ALA A 154 -7.26 7.89 9.79
C ALA A 154 -7.84 8.58 8.55
N VAL A 155 -7.47 8.08 7.36
CA VAL A 155 -8.14 8.46 6.12
C VAL A 155 -9.49 7.74 6.08
N ASP A 156 -10.53 8.47 6.48
CA ASP A 156 -11.94 8.13 6.28
C ASP A 156 -12.31 8.28 4.78
N PRO A 157 -12.98 7.30 4.13
CA PRO A 157 -13.34 7.38 2.73
C PRO A 157 -14.74 7.99 2.57
N GLY A 158 -14.86 9.20 2.01
CA GLY A 158 -16.19 9.81 1.88
C GLY A 158 -16.32 11.07 1.03
N SER A 159 -16.91 10.89 -0.15
CA SER A 159 -17.64 11.88 -0.98
C SER A 159 -16.83 12.80 -1.90
N GLY A 160 -17.00 12.55 -3.21
CA GLY A 160 -16.71 13.51 -4.26
C GLY A 160 -17.85 14.52 -4.44
N LYS A 161 -17.50 15.68 -5.00
CA LYS A 161 -18.38 16.41 -5.92
C LYS A 161 -17.56 17.07 -7.02
N GLN A 162 -17.84 16.60 -8.23
CA GLN A 162 -17.47 17.14 -9.53
C GLN A 162 -18.03 18.56 -9.66
N LYS A 163 -17.22 19.51 -10.15
CA LYS A 163 -17.73 20.80 -10.65
C LYS A 163 -17.24 20.99 -12.08
N GLU A 164 -18.10 20.56 -12.99
CA GLU A 164 -18.10 20.90 -14.40
C GLU A 164 -18.38 22.40 -14.54
N SER A 165 -17.58 23.10 -15.36
CA SER A 165 -17.88 24.46 -15.79
C SER A 165 -17.51 24.60 -17.26
N SER A 166 -18.47 24.30 -18.12
CA SER A 166 -18.52 24.81 -19.48
C SER A 166 -18.46 26.34 -19.45
N LYS A 167 -17.63 26.97 -20.27
CA LYS A 167 -17.86 28.35 -20.69
C LYS A 167 -17.81 28.43 -22.21
N ALA A 168 -18.98 28.80 -22.74
CA ALA A 168 -19.29 28.96 -24.13
C ALA A 168 -18.47 30.06 -24.81
N SER A 169 -18.14 29.79 -26.06
CA SER A 169 -17.90 30.75 -27.12
C SER A 169 -19.10 31.66 -27.35
N ALA A 170 -18.90 32.97 -27.41
CA ALA A 170 -19.70 33.88 -28.25
C ALA A 170 -18.99 35.25 -28.41
N LEU A 171 -18.87 35.64 -29.68
CA LEU A 171 -18.64 36.97 -30.27
C LEU A 171 -17.25 37.62 -30.12
N GLY A 172 -16.48 37.50 -31.20
CA GLY A 172 -15.57 38.54 -31.69
C GLY A 172 -16.21 39.21 -32.91
N ASP A 173 -15.97 40.51 -33.02
CA ASP A 173 -16.32 41.40 -34.14
C ASP A 173 -15.69 40.99 -35.49
#